data_AF-A0A6H5HE84-F1
#
_entry.id   AF-A0A6H5HE84-F1
#
_cell.length_a   1.000
_cell.length_b   1.000
_cell.length_c   1.000
_cell.angle_alpha   90.00
_cell.angle_beta   90.00
_cell.angle_gamma   90.00
#
_symmetry.space_group_name_H-M   'P 1'
#
loop_
_entity.id
_entity.type
_entity.pdbx_description
1 polymer ?
#
loop_
_entity_poly.entity_id
_entity_poly.type
_entity_poly.pdbx_seq_one_letter_code
_entity_poly.pdbx_strand_id
1 'polypeptide(L)'
;MSGRQVSSSKLNKKMAKYTSILQKLYGMSPASLPSRTIMVCNAGLSLGLNKEDLLEAFGGFGKIAEILMISKESHAFIEYFTVDDAEECFRRCNGKIVVPKVKGPLYVMFLESFPKIENTEVFQMPPGCYVFEDFISVREEQILLDCVKEPLEAGGDLKQRRVAHFGYEFIYGKNDIDKDNPLERGIPTECAFVRDRLTSRGFDLGWDPDQLTVNHYFPGQGIPAHVDTHSAFEDPILSLSLSADTVMEFKRPGSHYMVVLPRRSLLVMSGESRYAWTHSIAARKNDIVLNGGLHTKERGVRVSFTFRRIRKTPCDCDFHQFCDSRLSGNIAAELEPSTLEGQFVHKVYEDISDHFSQTRHKPWPAVLDLVKSLEVGSVLLDVGCGNCKYFGHAKQIFEVGSDHSAGLLNISHDRGFQTVRNNCLSLPIRDGVIDCVICIAVIHHLSSSERRIHSVSEILRVLSDSGKALIYVWAKDQKYKGSTSNYLKYGKKNNGHPVTDEQTDGTQKAQKEPKVNLPVHVNGTDFSQCQNDVLVPWKLKTTSSSESASTFLRYYHVFDEGELDLLCEKAGAKILKTYYDNGNWCCLIAKAKVT
;
A
#
# COMPACT_ATOMS: atom_id res chain seq x y z
N MET A 1 3.72 -2.85 -42.78
CA MET A 1 4.23 -3.72 -41.68
C MET A 1 5.61 -4.27 -42.09
N SER A 2 6.67 -4.04 -41.30
CA SER A 2 8.00 -4.61 -41.56
C SER A 2 8.21 -5.85 -40.70
N GLY A 3 8.63 -6.97 -41.31
CA GLY A 3 8.76 -8.26 -40.64
C GLY A 3 10.19 -8.52 -40.16
N ARG A 4 10.38 -8.77 -38.86
CA ARG A 4 11.63 -9.31 -38.30
C ARG A 4 11.30 -10.56 -37.51
N GLN A 5 11.72 -11.73 -38.00
CA GLN A 5 11.38 -13.01 -37.39
C GLN A 5 12.11 -13.18 -36.05
N VAL A 6 11.36 -13.44 -34.98
CA VAL A 6 11.92 -13.71 -33.65
C VAL A 6 12.51 -15.13 -33.59
N SER A 7 13.61 -15.31 -32.85
CA SER A 7 14.21 -16.64 -32.65
C SER A 7 13.22 -17.61 -32.00
N SER A 8 13.29 -18.89 -32.39
CA SER A 8 12.39 -19.96 -31.89
C SER A 8 12.36 -20.05 -30.36
N SER A 9 13.51 -19.94 -29.70
CA SER A 9 13.62 -19.91 -28.23
C SER A 9 12.82 -18.76 -27.60
N LYS A 10 12.87 -17.56 -28.19
CA LYS A 10 12.17 -16.37 -27.67
C LYS A 10 10.66 -16.43 -27.96
N LEU A 11 10.26 -17.02 -29.09
CA LEU A 11 8.87 -17.31 -29.40
C LEU A 11 8.26 -18.27 -28.37
N ASN A 12 8.91 -19.41 -28.11
CA ASN A 12 8.43 -20.41 -27.14
C ASN A 12 8.27 -19.82 -25.73
N LYS A 13 9.24 -19.02 -25.28
CA LYS A 13 9.16 -18.34 -23.98
C LYS A 13 7.98 -17.37 -23.88
N LYS A 14 7.66 -16.67 -24.98
CA LYS A 14 6.51 -15.75 -25.03
C LYS A 14 5.18 -16.50 -25.08
N MET A 15 5.10 -17.57 -25.86
CA MET A 15 3.92 -18.44 -25.90
C MET A 15 3.63 -19.02 -24.51
N ALA A 16 4.63 -19.59 -23.83
CA ALA A 16 4.45 -20.09 -22.46
C ALA A 16 3.94 -19.02 -21.47
N LYS A 17 4.43 -17.77 -21.60
CA LYS A 17 3.94 -16.65 -20.79
C LYS A 17 2.45 -16.40 -21.07
N TYR A 18 2.05 -16.31 -22.33
CA TYR A 18 0.67 -15.99 -22.69
C TYR A 18 -0.30 -17.16 -22.45
N THR A 19 0.16 -18.40 -22.57
CA THR A 19 -0.58 -19.59 -22.09
C THR A 19 -0.86 -19.49 -20.59
N SER A 20 0.14 -19.11 -19.79
CA SER A 20 -0.09 -18.91 -18.35
C SER A 20 -1.06 -17.77 -18.06
N ILE A 21 -1.04 -16.69 -18.84
CA ILE A 21 -2.03 -15.58 -18.70
C ILE A 21 -3.43 -16.07 -19.04
N LEU A 22 -3.59 -16.77 -20.16
CA LEU A 22 -4.85 -17.32 -20.63
C LEU A 22 -5.49 -18.26 -19.59
N GLN A 23 -4.67 -19.14 -18.99
CA GLN A 23 -5.13 -20.06 -17.96
C GLN A 23 -5.48 -19.35 -16.65
N LYS A 24 -4.66 -18.40 -16.20
CA LYS A 24 -4.87 -17.71 -14.92
C LYS A 24 -6.05 -16.75 -14.93
N LEU A 25 -6.22 -16.00 -16.02
CA LEU A 25 -7.26 -14.97 -16.09
C LEU A 25 -8.60 -15.52 -16.57
N TYR A 26 -8.59 -16.55 -17.42
CA TYR A 26 -9.79 -17.01 -18.11
C TYR A 26 -10.08 -18.49 -17.94
N GLY A 27 -9.20 -19.25 -17.26
CA GLY A 27 -9.36 -20.70 -17.13
C GLY A 27 -9.27 -21.46 -18.45
N MET A 28 -8.76 -20.83 -19.52
CA MET A 28 -8.71 -21.40 -20.86
C MET A 28 -7.31 -21.91 -21.20
N SER A 29 -7.24 -22.85 -22.15
CA SER A 29 -5.99 -23.34 -22.73
C SER A 29 -5.94 -23.04 -24.24
N PRO A 30 -4.73 -22.88 -24.81
CA PRO A 30 -4.59 -22.79 -26.26
C PRO A 30 -5.09 -24.07 -26.94
N ALA A 31 -5.79 -23.93 -28.06
CA ALA A 31 -6.18 -25.06 -28.89
C ALA A 31 -4.96 -25.68 -29.58
N SER A 32 -4.97 -27.00 -29.72
CA SER A 32 -3.94 -27.76 -30.43
C SER A 32 -4.11 -27.73 -31.96
N LEU A 33 -5.31 -27.44 -32.44
CA LEU A 33 -5.68 -27.33 -33.85
C LEU A 33 -6.10 -25.90 -34.20
N PRO A 34 -5.95 -25.48 -35.48
CA PRO A 34 -6.48 -24.21 -35.94
C PRO A 34 -7.98 -24.09 -35.68
N SER A 35 -8.40 -22.89 -35.27
CA SER A 35 -9.80 -22.57 -35.00
C SER A 35 -10.11 -21.14 -35.47
N ARG A 36 -11.40 -20.81 -35.54
CA ARG A 36 -11.87 -19.46 -35.90
C ARG A 36 -11.46 -18.38 -34.89
N THR A 37 -11.21 -18.77 -33.64
CA THR A 37 -10.91 -17.86 -32.55
C THR A 37 -9.42 -17.83 -32.26
N ILE A 38 -8.86 -16.63 -32.17
CA ILE A 38 -7.49 -16.41 -31.77
C ILE A 38 -7.38 -15.42 -30.60
N MET A 39 -6.38 -15.65 -29.74
CA MET A 39 -5.86 -14.65 -28.82
C MET A 39 -4.67 -13.95 -29.48
N VAL A 40 -4.76 -12.64 -29.63
CA VAL A 40 -3.66 -11.79 -30.10
C VAL A 40 -3.00 -11.13 -28.90
N CYS A 41 -1.78 -11.55 -28.65
CA CYS A 41 -0.97 -11.12 -27.54
C CYS A 41 -0.06 -9.95 -27.94
N ASN A 42 0.28 -9.08 -26.98
CA ASN A 42 0.95 -7.80 -27.24
C ASN A 42 0.08 -6.83 -28.05
N ALA A 43 -1.24 -6.93 -27.92
CA ALA A 43 -2.23 -6.20 -28.71
C ALA A 43 -3.48 -5.81 -27.90
N GLY A 44 -3.29 -5.27 -26.69
CA GLY A 44 -4.39 -4.90 -25.79
C GLY A 44 -4.49 -3.41 -25.49
N LEU A 45 -5.56 -3.03 -24.80
CA LEU A 45 -5.87 -1.63 -24.44
C LEU A 45 -4.77 -0.99 -23.58
N SER A 46 -4.15 -1.75 -22.67
CA SER A 46 -3.05 -1.24 -21.82
C SER A 46 -1.84 -0.74 -22.62
N LEU A 47 -1.68 -1.24 -23.85
CA LEU A 47 -0.58 -0.89 -24.76
C LEU A 47 -0.90 0.29 -25.67
N GLY A 48 -2.09 0.89 -25.56
CA GLY A 48 -2.50 2.02 -26.41
C GLY A 48 -3.09 1.62 -27.76
N LEU A 49 -3.51 0.37 -27.93
CA LEU A 49 -4.26 -0.07 -29.12
C LEU A 49 -5.77 -0.03 -28.88
N ASN A 50 -6.50 0.47 -29.87
CA ASN A 50 -7.96 0.46 -29.94
C ASN A 50 -8.46 -0.63 -30.90
N LYS A 51 -9.78 -0.83 -30.91
CA LYS A 51 -10.45 -1.81 -31.80
C LYS A 51 -10.18 -1.51 -33.27
N GLU A 52 -10.14 -0.23 -33.64
CA GLU A 52 -9.85 0.23 -35.01
C GLU A 52 -8.43 -0.17 -35.44
N ASP A 53 -7.44 -0.07 -34.53
CA ASP A 53 -6.07 -0.49 -34.81
C ASP A 53 -6.00 -2.00 -35.10
N LEU A 54 -6.81 -2.81 -34.39
CA LEU A 54 -6.90 -4.25 -34.64
C LEU A 54 -7.66 -4.55 -35.94
N LEU A 55 -8.74 -3.84 -36.25
CA LEU A 55 -9.45 -4.00 -37.51
C LEU A 55 -8.56 -3.69 -38.71
N GLU A 56 -7.78 -2.62 -38.65
CA GLU A 56 -6.82 -2.27 -39.70
C GLU A 56 -5.72 -3.32 -39.82
N ALA A 57 -5.18 -3.79 -38.70
CA ALA A 57 -4.08 -4.75 -38.70
C ALA A 57 -4.50 -6.16 -39.13
N PHE A 58 -5.71 -6.59 -38.80
CA PHE A 58 -6.17 -7.97 -38.94
C PHE A 58 -7.26 -8.18 -40.01
N GLY A 59 -7.97 -7.13 -40.42
CA GLY A 59 -9.01 -7.23 -41.44
C GLY A 59 -8.51 -7.63 -42.82
N GLY A 60 -7.21 -7.47 -43.09
CA GLY A 60 -6.58 -7.90 -44.35
C GLY A 60 -6.38 -9.41 -44.48
N PHE A 61 -6.55 -10.20 -43.42
CA PHE A 61 -6.42 -11.67 -43.46
C PHE A 61 -7.74 -12.38 -43.73
N GLY A 62 -8.87 -11.70 -43.51
CA GLY A 62 -10.18 -12.32 -43.61
C GLY A 62 -11.28 -11.50 -42.94
N LYS A 63 -12.51 -11.98 -43.04
CA LYS A 63 -13.64 -11.27 -42.43
C LYS A 63 -13.67 -11.54 -40.93
N ILE A 64 -13.62 -10.48 -40.13
CA ILE A 64 -13.69 -10.55 -38.68
C ILE A 64 -15.16 -10.57 -38.25
N ALA A 65 -15.54 -11.57 -37.46
CA ALA A 65 -16.85 -11.70 -36.85
C ALA A 65 -16.94 -10.86 -35.56
N GLU A 66 -15.94 -10.97 -34.68
CA GLU A 66 -15.94 -10.29 -33.39
C GLU A 66 -14.53 -9.94 -32.92
N ILE A 67 -14.40 -8.82 -32.19
CA ILE A 67 -13.17 -8.43 -31.49
C ILE A 67 -13.56 -8.09 -30.05
N LEU A 68 -12.89 -8.75 -29.11
CA LEU A 68 -13.03 -8.49 -27.69
C LEU A 68 -11.70 -7.97 -27.13
N MET A 69 -11.73 -6.74 -26.61
CA MET A 69 -10.59 -6.14 -25.92
C MET A 69 -10.88 -6.05 -24.43
N ILE A 70 -9.94 -6.51 -23.62
CA ILE A 70 -10.06 -6.55 -22.16
C ILE A 70 -9.36 -5.34 -21.57
N SER A 71 -10.03 -4.65 -20.65
CA SER A 71 -9.49 -3.49 -19.95
C SER A 71 -8.25 -3.86 -19.16
N LYS A 72 -7.28 -2.93 -19.10
CA LYS A 72 -5.97 -3.09 -18.42
C LYS A 72 -5.10 -4.24 -18.92
N GLU A 73 -5.56 -5.02 -19.89
CA GLU A 73 -4.83 -6.15 -20.44
C GLU A 73 -4.00 -5.81 -21.67
N SER A 74 -2.99 -6.65 -21.91
CA SER A 74 -2.01 -6.50 -23.00
C SER A 74 -2.28 -7.39 -24.21
N HIS A 75 -3.49 -7.94 -24.29
CA HIS A 75 -3.94 -8.86 -25.33
C HIS A 75 -5.41 -8.59 -25.67
N ALA A 76 -5.87 -9.16 -26.79
CA ALA A 76 -7.23 -9.12 -27.28
C ALA A 76 -7.62 -10.47 -27.90
N PHE A 77 -8.90 -10.67 -28.14
CA PHE A 77 -9.44 -11.84 -28.82
C PHE A 77 -10.09 -11.43 -30.13
N ILE A 78 -9.90 -12.24 -31.17
CA ILE A 78 -10.49 -12.02 -32.49
C ILE A 78 -11.13 -13.34 -32.93
N GLU A 79 -12.37 -13.27 -33.38
CA GLU A 79 -13.05 -14.37 -34.08
C GLU A 79 -13.18 -14.03 -35.57
N TYR A 80 -12.75 -14.93 -36.43
CA TYR A 80 -12.98 -14.86 -37.87
C TYR A 80 -14.22 -15.65 -38.28
N PHE A 81 -14.74 -15.38 -39.49
CA PHE A 81 -15.82 -16.18 -40.07
C PHE A 81 -15.37 -17.60 -40.46
N THR A 82 -14.11 -17.80 -40.84
CA THR A 82 -13.55 -19.09 -41.27
C THR A 82 -12.29 -19.45 -40.48
N VAL A 83 -11.96 -20.75 -40.43
CA VAL A 83 -10.71 -21.23 -39.81
C VAL A 83 -9.51 -20.83 -40.67
N ASP A 84 -9.66 -20.88 -42.00
CA ASP A 84 -8.61 -20.55 -42.97
C ASP A 84 -8.10 -19.10 -42.80
N ASP A 85 -9.00 -18.15 -42.58
CA ASP A 85 -8.66 -16.74 -42.33
C ASP A 85 -7.81 -16.59 -41.05
N ALA A 86 -8.19 -17.31 -39.98
CA ALA A 86 -7.48 -17.31 -38.72
C ALA A 86 -6.10 -18.00 -38.83
N GLU A 87 -6.00 -19.06 -39.61
CA GLU A 87 -4.74 -19.76 -39.89
C GLU A 87 -3.77 -18.90 -40.71
N GLU A 88 -4.28 -18.22 -41.73
CA GLU A 88 -3.49 -17.28 -42.53
C GLU A 88 -2.98 -16.11 -41.69
N CYS A 89 -3.83 -15.58 -40.80
CA CYS A 89 -3.45 -14.60 -39.78
C CYS A 89 -2.33 -15.14 -38.89
N PHE A 90 -2.46 -16.33 -38.31
CA PHE A 90 -1.44 -16.94 -37.47
C PHE A 90 -0.10 -17.08 -38.19
N ARG A 91 -0.11 -17.63 -39.42
CA ARG A 91 1.08 -17.87 -40.24
C ARG A 91 1.86 -16.60 -40.55
N ARG A 92 1.15 -15.50 -40.81
CA ARG A 92 1.76 -14.20 -41.16
C ARG A 92 2.09 -13.33 -39.96
N CYS A 93 1.33 -13.40 -38.87
CA CYS A 93 1.46 -12.51 -37.72
C CYS A 93 2.38 -13.05 -36.64
N ASN A 94 2.27 -14.34 -36.29
CA ASN A 94 2.81 -14.88 -35.05
C ASN A 94 4.34 -14.73 -34.98
N GLY A 95 4.82 -13.86 -34.08
CA GLY A 95 6.23 -13.55 -33.87
C GLY A 95 6.90 -12.75 -35.01
N LYS A 96 6.12 -12.19 -35.95
CA LYS A 96 6.63 -11.55 -37.18
C LYS A 96 6.22 -10.10 -37.33
N ILE A 97 4.96 -9.76 -37.05
CA ILE A 97 4.39 -8.44 -37.32
C ILE A 97 4.55 -7.54 -36.09
N VAL A 98 5.00 -6.30 -36.33
CA VAL A 98 5.04 -5.21 -35.34
C VAL A 98 4.01 -4.17 -35.74
N VAL A 99 3.16 -3.78 -34.80
CA VAL A 99 2.23 -2.65 -34.95
C VAL A 99 2.91 -1.36 -34.48
N PRO A 100 2.71 -0.21 -35.15
CA PRO A 100 3.50 1.00 -34.91
C PRO A 100 3.51 1.49 -33.45
N LYS A 101 2.40 1.32 -32.72
CA LYS A 101 2.23 1.79 -31.34
C LYS A 101 2.84 0.86 -30.28
N VAL A 102 3.21 -0.38 -30.64
CA VAL A 102 3.66 -1.39 -29.66
C VAL A 102 5.10 -1.81 -29.91
N LYS A 103 5.86 -1.95 -28.83
CA LYS A 103 7.23 -2.46 -28.91
C LYS A 103 7.24 -3.97 -29.09
N GLY A 104 7.80 -4.41 -30.21
CA GLY A 104 8.03 -5.82 -30.51
C GLY A 104 6.85 -6.47 -31.22
N PRO A 105 7.00 -7.75 -31.63
CA PRO A 105 6.01 -8.38 -32.47
C PRO A 105 4.78 -8.85 -31.70
N LEU A 106 3.72 -9.10 -32.44
CA LEU A 106 2.50 -9.74 -31.97
C LEU A 106 2.69 -11.26 -31.89
N TYR A 107 1.98 -11.91 -30.98
CA TYR A 107 1.96 -13.36 -30.84
C TYR A 107 0.52 -13.85 -30.91
N VAL A 108 0.28 -14.95 -31.60
CA VAL A 108 -1.08 -15.43 -31.87
C VAL A 108 -1.21 -16.85 -31.33
N MET A 109 -2.34 -17.16 -30.70
CA MET A 109 -2.68 -18.50 -30.22
C MET A 109 -4.11 -18.84 -30.64
N PHE A 110 -4.38 -20.08 -31.06
CA PHE A 110 -5.74 -20.54 -31.30
C PHE A 110 -6.46 -20.86 -29.99
N LEU A 111 -7.78 -20.69 -29.96
CA LEU A 111 -8.64 -21.03 -28.83
C LEU A 111 -9.82 -21.89 -29.29
N GLU A 112 -10.28 -22.81 -28.45
CA GLU A 112 -11.40 -23.70 -28.80
C GLU A 112 -12.74 -22.96 -28.92
N SER A 113 -12.90 -21.84 -28.20
CA SER A 113 -14.10 -21.01 -28.20
C SER A 113 -13.79 -19.54 -27.97
N PHE A 114 -14.69 -18.66 -28.41
CA PHE A 114 -14.61 -17.23 -28.12
C PHE A 114 -14.96 -16.96 -26.65
N PRO A 115 -14.10 -16.26 -25.89
CA PRO A 115 -14.35 -16.04 -24.48
C PRO A 115 -15.49 -15.05 -24.26
N LYS A 116 -16.35 -15.35 -23.27
CA LYS A 116 -17.42 -14.46 -22.82
C LYS A 116 -16.98 -13.70 -21.57
N ILE A 117 -16.21 -12.64 -21.77
CA ILE A 117 -15.67 -11.80 -20.68
C ILE A 117 -16.33 -10.43 -20.74
N GLU A 118 -16.88 -10.00 -19.62
CA GLU A 118 -17.39 -8.64 -19.46
C GLU A 118 -16.35 -7.77 -18.75
N ASN A 119 -16.14 -6.56 -19.25
CA ASN A 119 -15.28 -5.59 -18.58
C ASN A 119 -16.01 -5.01 -17.36
N THR A 120 -15.33 -4.97 -16.22
CA THR A 120 -15.92 -4.59 -14.92
C THR A 120 -15.75 -3.10 -14.59
N GLU A 121 -15.18 -2.30 -15.50
CA GLU A 121 -15.02 -0.86 -15.30
C GLU A 121 -16.37 -0.15 -15.27
N VAL A 122 -16.67 0.48 -14.13
CA VAL A 122 -17.86 1.29 -13.95
C VAL A 122 -17.49 2.76 -14.10
N PHE A 123 -17.98 3.42 -15.16
CA PHE A 123 -17.80 4.85 -15.37
C PHE A 123 -18.99 5.60 -14.77
N GLN A 124 -18.81 6.08 -13.55
CA GLN A 124 -19.87 6.74 -12.77
C GLN A 124 -19.25 7.72 -11.78
N MET A 125 -19.99 8.78 -11.42
CA MET A 125 -19.59 9.68 -10.34
C MET A 125 -20.09 9.15 -8.98
N PRO A 126 -19.26 9.13 -7.92
CA PRO A 126 -19.74 8.81 -6.58
C PRO A 126 -20.69 9.90 -6.06
N PRO A 127 -21.55 9.60 -5.06
CA PRO A 127 -22.46 10.59 -4.50
C PRO A 127 -21.74 11.84 -3.97
N GLY A 128 -22.24 13.03 -4.33
CA GLY A 128 -21.64 14.32 -3.95
C GLY A 128 -20.44 14.74 -4.81
N CYS A 129 -20.13 14.00 -5.88
CA CYS A 129 -19.09 14.35 -6.84
C CYS A 129 -19.69 15.00 -8.09
N TYR A 130 -19.10 16.11 -8.55
CA TYR A 130 -19.53 16.85 -9.74
C TYR A 130 -18.33 17.21 -10.60
N VAL A 131 -18.50 17.15 -11.93
CA VAL A 131 -17.50 17.61 -12.90
C VAL A 131 -18.11 18.71 -13.75
N PHE A 132 -17.56 19.92 -13.65
CA PHE A 132 -17.93 21.05 -14.49
C PHE A 132 -16.95 21.12 -15.66
N GLU A 133 -17.40 20.69 -16.84
CA GLU A 133 -16.63 20.80 -18.07
C GLU A 133 -16.55 22.24 -18.59
N ASP A 134 -15.48 22.52 -19.33
CA ASP A 134 -15.12 23.86 -19.83
C ASP A 134 -15.34 24.96 -18.77
N PHE A 135 -14.83 24.68 -17.57
CA PHE A 135 -14.90 25.60 -16.43
C PHE A 135 -13.98 26.80 -16.63
N ILE A 136 -12.87 26.63 -17.32
CA ILE A 136 -11.96 27.70 -17.73
C ILE A 136 -11.81 27.77 -19.25
N SER A 137 -11.54 28.96 -19.76
CA SER A 137 -11.18 29.16 -21.16
C SER A 137 -9.72 28.75 -21.43
N VAL A 138 -9.37 28.58 -22.71
CA VAL A 138 -7.99 28.31 -23.13
C VAL A 138 -7.03 29.44 -22.69
N ARG A 139 -7.50 30.70 -22.70
CA ARG A 139 -6.71 31.84 -22.25
C ARG A 139 -6.43 31.80 -20.76
N GLU A 140 -7.45 31.51 -19.95
CA GLU A 140 -7.33 31.40 -18.49
C GLU A 140 -6.43 30.24 -18.09
N GLU A 141 -6.52 29.11 -18.79
CA GLU A 141 -5.64 27.98 -18.57
C GLU A 141 -4.16 28.37 -18.74
N GLN A 142 -3.83 29.16 -19.76
CA GLN A 142 -2.47 29.63 -19.97
C GLN A 142 -2.01 30.56 -18.83
N ILE A 143 -2.86 31.51 -18.43
CA ILE A 143 -2.58 32.43 -17.31
C ILE A 143 -2.29 31.66 -16.02
N LEU A 144 -3.12 30.64 -15.72
CA LEU A 144 -2.93 29.79 -14.54
C LEU A 144 -1.64 28.98 -14.61
N LEU A 145 -1.28 28.43 -15.78
CA LEU A 145 -0.03 27.69 -15.95
C LEU A 145 1.19 28.59 -15.75
N ASP A 146 1.14 29.83 -16.25
CA ASP A 146 2.23 30.79 -16.15
C ASP A 146 2.45 31.23 -14.69
N CYS A 147 1.38 31.46 -13.92
CA CYS A 147 1.49 31.96 -12.54
C CYS A 147 2.09 30.94 -11.54
N VAL A 148 2.09 29.65 -11.88
CA VAL A 148 2.64 28.58 -11.02
C VAL A 148 3.95 28.00 -11.54
N LYS A 149 4.47 28.50 -12.67
CA LYS A 149 5.65 27.96 -13.33
C LYS A 149 6.89 28.00 -12.43
N GLU A 150 7.26 29.17 -11.91
CA GLU A 150 8.41 29.31 -11.02
C GLU A 150 8.25 28.51 -9.71
N PRO A 151 7.10 28.58 -8.98
CA PRO A 151 6.88 27.73 -7.81
C PRO A 151 6.96 26.23 -8.07
N LEU A 152 6.56 25.76 -9.25
CA LEU A 152 6.67 24.34 -9.63
C LEU A 152 8.10 23.93 -9.99
N GLU A 153 8.90 24.86 -10.52
CA GLU A 153 10.34 24.64 -10.78
C GLU A 153 11.16 24.68 -9.49
N ALA A 154 10.77 25.52 -8.53
CA ALA A 154 11.39 25.60 -7.20
C ALA A 154 10.86 24.55 -6.20
N GLY A 155 9.73 23.92 -6.49
CA GLY A 155 9.10 22.91 -5.64
C GLY A 155 9.91 21.62 -5.54
N GLY A 156 9.77 20.91 -4.42
CA GLY A 156 10.43 19.62 -4.21
C GLY A 156 9.90 18.52 -5.13
N ASP A 157 10.80 17.71 -5.69
CA ASP A 157 10.42 16.47 -6.38
C ASP A 157 9.94 15.44 -5.34
N LEU A 158 8.63 15.20 -5.27
CA LEU A 158 8.13 13.96 -4.68
C LEU A 158 8.44 12.81 -5.65
N LYS A 159 8.67 11.60 -5.12
CA LYS A 159 9.09 10.39 -5.87
C LYS A 159 8.33 10.12 -7.18
N GLN A 160 7.15 10.70 -7.39
CA GLN A 160 6.31 10.49 -8.57
C GLN A 160 5.73 11.76 -9.22
N ARG A 161 5.96 12.98 -8.73
CA ARG A 161 5.41 14.22 -9.33
C ARG A 161 6.06 15.47 -8.71
N ARG A 162 5.97 16.61 -9.41
CA ARG A 162 6.30 17.93 -8.84
C ARG A 162 5.10 18.52 -8.14
N VAL A 163 5.34 19.17 -7.00
CA VAL A 163 4.28 19.82 -6.22
C VAL A 163 4.69 21.20 -5.74
N ALA A 164 3.74 22.14 -5.77
CA ALA A 164 3.84 23.44 -5.14
C ALA A 164 2.63 23.69 -4.22
N HIS A 165 2.83 24.43 -3.14
CA HIS A 165 1.82 24.73 -2.11
C HIS A 165 1.66 26.23 -1.94
N PHE A 166 0.42 26.73 -1.85
CA PHE A 166 0.11 28.15 -1.67
C PHE A 166 -0.88 28.32 -0.52
N GLY A 167 -0.77 29.44 0.19
CA GLY A 167 -1.48 29.71 1.44
C GLY A 167 -0.86 28.95 2.61
N TYR A 168 -0.86 27.62 2.53
CA TYR A 168 -0.31 26.74 3.57
C TYR A 168 0.44 25.56 2.97
N GLU A 169 1.51 25.13 3.64
CA GLU A 169 2.29 23.95 3.26
C GLU A 169 1.58 22.67 3.69
N PHE A 170 1.50 21.70 2.78
CA PHE A 170 0.99 20.38 3.12
C PHE A 170 2.12 19.46 3.58
N ILE A 171 2.03 18.96 4.81
CA ILE A 171 3.05 18.12 5.44
C ILE A 171 2.72 16.66 5.18
N TYR A 172 3.33 16.09 4.13
CA TYR A 172 3.06 14.71 3.69
C TYR A 172 3.30 13.62 4.74
N GLY A 173 4.21 13.82 5.69
CA GLY A 173 4.45 12.84 6.78
C GLY A 173 3.31 12.76 7.80
N LYS A 174 2.54 13.86 7.94
CA LYS A 174 1.38 13.95 8.83
C LYS A 174 0.05 13.90 8.07
N ASN A 175 0.10 14.01 6.74
CA ASN A 175 -1.06 14.30 5.87
C ASN A 175 -1.90 15.47 6.40
N ASP A 176 -1.24 16.50 6.90
CA ASP A 176 -1.90 17.62 7.58
C ASP A 176 -1.19 18.93 7.23
N ILE A 177 -1.70 20.03 7.76
CA ILE A 177 -1.17 21.39 7.62
C ILE A 177 -0.84 21.93 9.00
N ASP A 178 0.26 22.67 9.08
CA ASP A 178 0.52 23.52 10.23
C ASP A 178 -0.36 24.79 10.15
N LYS A 179 -1.44 24.81 10.93
CA LYS A 179 -2.44 25.90 10.91
C LYS A 179 -1.89 27.21 11.46
N ASP A 180 -0.81 27.14 12.23
CA ASP A 180 -0.17 28.30 12.88
C ASP A 180 0.94 28.91 12.01
N ASN A 181 1.33 28.25 10.92
CA ASN A 181 2.44 28.66 10.06
C ASN A 181 2.03 28.79 8.58
N PRO A 182 1.28 29.84 8.20
CA PRO A 182 0.95 30.11 6.81
C PRO A 182 2.20 30.45 5.99
N LEU A 183 2.19 30.08 4.70
CA LEU A 183 3.23 30.46 3.75
C LEU A 183 3.14 31.95 3.41
N GLU A 184 4.28 32.61 3.22
CA GLU A 184 4.33 33.99 2.72
C GLU A 184 3.61 34.14 1.36
N ARG A 185 3.67 33.09 0.53
CA ARG A 185 2.93 33.03 -0.74
C ARG A 185 1.48 32.61 -0.52
N GLY A 186 0.56 33.57 -0.63
CA GLY A 186 -0.88 33.31 -0.70
C GLY A 186 -1.30 32.60 -2.00
N ILE A 187 -2.59 32.28 -2.12
CA ILE A 187 -3.16 31.78 -3.37
C ILE A 187 -3.03 32.84 -4.47
N PRO A 188 -2.59 32.48 -5.70
CA PRO A 188 -2.47 33.44 -6.80
C PRO A 188 -3.80 34.16 -7.09
N THR A 189 -3.73 35.47 -7.32
CA THR A 189 -4.92 36.31 -7.60
C THR A 189 -5.69 35.87 -8.84
N GLU A 190 -5.00 35.24 -9.78
CA GLU A 190 -5.52 34.62 -10.99
C GLU A 190 -6.52 33.50 -10.68
N CYS A 191 -6.50 32.94 -9.47
CA CYS A 191 -7.45 31.92 -9.02
C CYS A 191 -8.71 32.50 -8.37
N ALA A 192 -8.81 33.82 -8.16
CA ALA A 192 -9.91 34.44 -7.40
C ALA A 192 -11.29 34.21 -8.03
N PHE A 193 -11.36 33.94 -9.34
CA PHE A 193 -12.64 33.72 -10.04
C PHE A 193 -13.34 32.40 -9.67
N VAL A 194 -12.64 31.44 -9.06
CA VAL A 194 -13.14 30.05 -8.90
C VAL A 194 -14.44 30.03 -8.10
N ARG A 195 -14.52 30.77 -6.99
CA ARG A 195 -15.73 30.83 -6.15
C ARG A 195 -16.92 31.42 -6.89
N ASP A 196 -16.74 32.62 -7.46
CA ASP A 196 -17.82 33.36 -8.12
C ASP A 196 -18.34 32.59 -9.36
N ARG A 197 -17.43 31.91 -10.08
CA ARG A 197 -17.80 31.07 -11.22
C ARG A 197 -18.55 29.81 -10.79
N LEU A 198 -18.14 29.16 -9.71
CA LEU A 198 -18.83 27.98 -9.21
C LEU A 198 -20.24 28.33 -8.70
N THR A 199 -20.36 29.47 -8.02
CA THR A 199 -21.64 30.03 -7.56
C THR A 199 -22.58 30.32 -8.74
N SER A 200 -22.08 30.93 -9.81
CA SER A 200 -22.89 31.18 -11.03
C SER A 200 -23.27 29.90 -11.79
N ARG A 201 -22.57 28.79 -11.57
CA ARG A 201 -22.92 27.45 -12.07
C ARG A 201 -23.89 26.69 -11.14
N GLY A 202 -24.41 27.34 -10.11
CA GLY A 202 -25.42 26.79 -9.21
C GLY A 202 -24.86 26.00 -8.02
N PHE A 203 -23.56 26.11 -7.73
CA PHE A 203 -22.92 25.48 -6.59
C PHE A 203 -22.27 26.56 -5.71
N ASP A 204 -22.93 26.92 -4.61
CA ASP A 204 -22.40 27.89 -3.64
C ASP A 204 -21.40 27.18 -2.71
N LEU A 205 -20.16 27.69 -2.65
CA LEU A 205 -19.14 27.19 -1.75
C LEU A 205 -19.38 27.62 -0.29
N GLY A 206 -19.99 28.78 -0.07
CA GLY A 206 -20.11 29.39 1.26
C GLY A 206 -18.79 29.82 1.91
N TRP A 207 -17.64 29.64 1.23
CA TRP A 207 -16.30 30.02 1.72
C TRP A 207 -15.32 30.29 0.58
N ASP A 208 -14.21 30.97 0.92
CA ASP A 208 -13.07 31.19 0.03
C ASP A 208 -11.94 30.19 0.31
N PRO A 209 -11.37 29.56 -0.73
CA PRO A 209 -10.19 28.72 -0.55
C PRO A 209 -9.07 29.52 0.10
N ASP A 210 -8.41 28.92 1.09
CA ASP A 210 -7.24 29.48 1.76
C ASP A 210 -6.00 28.58 1.61
N GLN A 211 -6.17 27.40 1.01
CA GLN A 211 -5.09 26.48 0.66
C GLN A 211 -5.20 26.00 -0.80
N LEU A 212 -4.07 26.01 -1.51
CA LEU A 212 -3.95 25.46 -2.86
C LEU A 212 -2.74 24.54 -2.98
N THR A 213 -2.97 23.32 -3.48
CA THR A 213 -1.90 22.40 -3.91
C THR A 213 -1.91 22.26 -5.42
N VAL A 214 -0.78 22.57 -6.06
CA VAL A 214 -0.59 22.40 -7.51
C VAL A 214 0.26 21.17 -7.76
N ASN A 215 -0.30 20.20 -8.48
CA ASN A 215 0.38 18.96 -8.83
C ASN A 215 0.70 18.93 -10.33
N HIS A 216 1.92 18.55 -10.70
CA HIS A 216 2.38 18.43 -12.08
C HIS A 216 2.80 16.99 -12.39
N TYR A 217 2.03 16.33 -13.27
CA TYR A 217 2.14 14.92 -13.61
C TYR A 217 2.65 14.74 -15.05
N PHE A 218 3.70 13.93 -15.20
CA PHE A 218 4.17 13.44 -16.50
C PHE A 218 3.53 12.08 -16.84
N PRO A 219 3.44 11.70 -18.13
CA PRO A 219 2.89 10.41 -18.53
C PRO A 219 3.57 9.22 -17.82
N GLY A 220 2.76 8.36 -17.17
CA GLY A 220 3.24 7.26 -16.33
C GLY A 220 3.22 7.56 -14.83
N GLN A 221 3.09 8.82 -14.43
CA GLN A 221 2.98 9.22 -13.03
C GLN A 221 1.53 9.20 -12.54
N GLY A 222 1.36 9.19 -11.22
CA GLY A 222 0.07 9.09 -10.57
C GLY A 222 0.09 9.54 -9.12
N ILE A 223 -1.02 9.32 -8.42
CA ILE A 223 -1.14 9.50 -6.98
C ILE A 223 -1.84 8.27 -6.38
N PRO A 224 -1.27 7.65 -5.33
CA PRO A 224 -1.91 6.53 -4.63
C PRO A 224 -3.30 6.88 -4.09
N ALA A 225 -4.10 5.85 -3.81
CA ALA A 225 -5.41 6.03 -3.20
C ALA A 225 -5.28 6.61 -1.80
N HIS A 226 -6.04 7.67 -1.54
CA HIS A 226 -6.10 8.36 -0.26
C HIS A 226 -7.44 9.09 -0.11
N VAL A 227 -7.73 9.53 1.11
CA VAL A 227 -8.80 10.48 1.45
C VAL A 227 -8.10 11.74 2.00
N ASP A 228 -8.56 12.92 1.61
CA ASP A 228 -8.03 14.15 2.18
C ASP A 228 -8.47 14.27 3.64
N THR A 229 -7.52 14.57 4.52
CA THR A 229 -7.70 14.58 5.99
C THR A 229 -8.90 15.41 6.40
N HIS A 230 -9.80 14.83 7.21
CA HIS A 230 -11.06 15.46 7.58
C HIS A 230 -10.84 16.61 8.56
N SER A 231 -9.91 16.49 9.52
CA SER A 231 -9.57 17.56 10.47
C SER A 231 -8.83 18.74 9.83
N ALA A 232 -8.19 18.52 8.69
CA ALA A 232 -7.37 19.51 8.01
C ALA A 232 -8.21 20.47 7.15
N PHE A 233 -9.22 19.93 6.46
CA PHE A 233 -9.98 20.66 5.44
C PHE A 233 -11.49 20.63 5.69
N GLU A 234 -12.20 21.61 5.16
CA GLU A 234 -13.66 21.68 5.15
C GLU A 234 -14.25 20.87 3.97
N ASP A 235 -15.58 20.88 3.84
CA ASP A 235 -16.30 20.44 2.64
C ASP A 235 -16.72 21.67 1.82
N PRO A 236 -16.72 21.63 0.47
CA PRO A 236 -16.13 20.63 -0.43
C PRO A 236 -14.61 20.77 -0.71
N ILE A 237 -14.05 19.86 -1.51
CA ILE A 237 -12.69 19.98 -2.07
C ILE A 237 -12.78 20.10 -3.59
N LEU A 238 -12.04 21.04 -4.17
CA LEU A 238 -12.08 21.33 -5.61
C LEU A 238 -10.78 20.92 -6.28
N SER A 239 -10.85 20.35 -7.49
CA SER A 239 -9.67 20.03 -8.30
C SER A 239 -9.86 20.47 -9.75
N LEU A 240 -9.17 21.54 -10.14
CA LEU A 240 -9.17 22.05 -11.52
C LEU A 240 -8.10 21.30 -12.33
N SER A 241 -8.49 20.73 -13.46
CA SER A 241 -7.60 19.98 -14.36
C SER A 241 -7.17 20.81 -15.55
N LEU A 242 -5.86 20.91 -15.80
CA LEU A 242 -5.25 21.69 -16.88
C LEU A 242 -4.32 20.82 -17.74
N SER A 243 -4.05 21.30 -18.95
CA SER A 243 -3.15 20.76 -19.98
C SER A 243 -3.57 19.44 -20.62
N ALA A 244 -3.97 18.44 -19.83
CA ALA A 244 -4.37 17.14 -20.33
C ALA A 244 -5.45 16.49 -19.46
N ASP A 245 -6.26 15.64 -20.11
CA ASP A 245 -7.29 14.84 -19.45
C ASP A 245 -6.65 13.73 -18.60
N THR A 246 -7.40 13.22 -17.63
CA THR A 246 -7.02 11.99 -16.93
C THR A 246 -8.24 11.24 -16.43
N VAL A 247 -8.06 9.99 -16.02
CA VAL A 247 -9.06 9.22 -15.29
C VAL A 247 -8.64 9.11 -13.82
N MET A 248 -9.50 9.62 -12.94
CA MET A 248 -9.39 9.47 -11.49
C MET A 248 -10.23 8.27 -11.05
N GLU A 249 -9.65 7.41 -10.22
CA GLU A 249 -10.32 6.22 -9.70
C GLU A 249 -10.82 6.50 -8.28
N PHE A 250 -12.12 6.33 -8.06
CA PHE A 250 -12.78 6.41 -6.76
C PHE A 250 -13.08 5.01 -6.24
N LYS A 251 -12.66 4.70 -5.01
CA LYS A 251 -12.85 3.37 -4.41
C LYS A 251 -13.45 3.45 -3.01
N ARG A 252 -14.39 2.53 -2.76
CA ARG A 252 -15.01 2.22 -1.48
C ARG A 252 -15.17 0.70 -1.37
N PRO A 253 -15.26 0.08 -0.19
CA PRO A 253 -15.52 -1.35 -0.09
C PRO A 253 -16.72 -1.77 -0.94
N GLY A 254 -16.50 -2.69 -1.90
CA GLY A 254 -17.52 -3.17 -2.83
C GLY A 254 -17.83 -2.27 -4.02
N SER A 255 -17.16 -1.13 -4.22
CA SER A 255 -17.41 -0.23 -5.36
C SER A 255 -16.14 0.44 -5.88
N HIS A 256 -15.98 0.45 -7.20
CA HIS A 256 -14.84 1.07 -7.89
C HIS A 256 -15.34 1.83 -9.11
N TYR A 257 -15.27 3.15 -9.05
CA TYR A 257 -15.75 4.03 -10.10
C TYR A 257 -14.60 4.77 -10.80
N MET A 258 -14.74 4.91 -12.10
CA MET A 258 -13.83 5.64 -12.97
C MET A 258 -14.46 6.98 -13.36
N VAL A 259 -13.84 8.08 -12.95
CA VAL A 259 -14.29 9.43 -13.28
C VAL A 259 -13.30 10.05 -14.27
N VAL A 260 -13.79 10.40 -15.45
CA VAL A 260 -13.01 11.13 -16.45
C VAL A 260 -12.94 12.60 -16.02
N LEU A 261 -11.73 13.15 -15.99
CA LEU A 261 -11.44 14.55 -15.70
C LEU A 261 -10.88 15.20 -16.97
N PRO A 262 -11.72 15.83 -17.80
CA PRO A 262 -11.27 16.54 -18.99
C PRO A 262 -10.36 17.73 -18.64
N ARG A 263 -9.48 18.11 -19.57
CA ARG A 263 -8.76 19.39 -19.53
C ARG A 263 -9.76 20.55 -19.42
N ARG A 264 -9.41 21.57 -18.63
CA ARG A 264 -10.24 22.75 -18.29
C ARG A 264 -11.51 22.44 -17.49
N SER A 265 -11.60 21.26 -16.87
CA SER A 265 -12.73 20.91 -16.00
C SER A 265 -12.42 21.13 -14.52
N LEU A 266 -13.45 21.47 -13.75
CA LEU A 266 -13.39 21.54 -12.29
C LEU A 266 -14.13 20.34 -11.70
N LEU A 267 -13.40 19.50 -10.97
CA LEU A 267 -13.96 18.47 -10.11
C LEU A 267 -14.34 19.09 -8.76
N VAL A 268 -15.53 18.78 -8.26
CA VAL A 268 -15.99 19.10 -6.91
C VAL A 268 -16.28 17.80 -6.19
N MET A 269 -15.60 17.57 -5.07
CA MET A 269 -15.86 16.46 -4.16
C MET A 269 -16.52 17.03 -2.91
N SER A 270 -17.79 16.71 -2.70
CA SER A 270 -18.58 17.09 -1.53
C SER A 270 -19.18 15.86 -0.86
N GLY A 271 -19.46 15.95 0.44
CA GLY A 271 -20.15 14.92 1.20
C GLY A 271 -19.47 13.55 1.07
N GLU A 272 -20.22 12.54 0.64
CA GLU A 272 -19.74 11.16 0.60
C GLU A 272 -18.45 11.01 -0.24
N SER A 273 -18.42 11.57 -1.45
CA SER A 273 -17.26 11.49 -2.35
C SER A 273 -15.95 12.05 -1.76
N ARG A 274 -16.06 13.01 -0.84
CA ARG A 274 -14.94 13.68 -0.18
C ARG A 274 -14.50 12.98 1.10
N TYR A 275 -15.45 12.41 1.85
CA TYR A 275 -15.22 11.87 3.19
C TYR A 275 -15.11 10.34 3.23
N ALA A 276 -15.76 9.61 2.32
CA ALA A 276 -15.91 8.15 2.41
C ALA A 276 -15.29 7.40 1.23
N TRP A 277 -14.92 8.11 0.15
CA TRP A 277 -14.30 7.52 -1.02
C TRP A 277 -12.81 7.87 -1.06
N THR A 278 -11.99 6.87 -1.29
CA THR A 278 -10.59 7.11 -1.66
C THR A 278 -10.54 7.53 -3.12
N HIS A 279 -9.66 8.47 -3.45
CA HIS A 279 -9.42 8.90 -4.83
C HIS A 279 -7.95 8.70 -5.21
N SER A 280 -7.70 8.34 -6.47
CA SER A 280 -6.35 8.04 -6.97
C SER A 280 -6.21 8.33 -8.45
N ILE A 281 -4.97 8.51 -8.90
CA ILE A 281 -4.63 8.50 -10.34
C ILE A 281 -3.61 7.38 -10.53
N ALA A 282 -4.00 6.33 -11.25
CA ALA A 282 -3.11 5.18 -11.47
C ALA A 282 -1.82 5.61 -12.20
N ALA A 283 -0.67 5.05 -11.82
CA ALA A 283 0.62 5.30 -12.48
C ALA A 283 0.70 4.53 -13.81
N ARG A 284 0.17 5.13 -14.88
CA ARG A 284 0.08 4.54 -16.22
C ARG A 284 0.23 5.58 -17.32
N LYS A 285 0.54 5.12 -18.54
CA LYS A 285 0.72 5.98 -19.72
C LYS A 285 -0.53 6.16 -20.57
N ASN A 286 -1.47 5.23 -20.45
CA ASN A 286 -2.74 5.26 -21.18
C ASN A 286 -3.89 5.11 -20.20
N ASP A 287 -4.96 5.87 -20.42
CA ASP A 287 -6.22 5.73 -19.71
C ASP A 287 -7.23 4.92 -20.53
N ILE A 288 -8.08 4.17 -19.84
CA ILE A 288 -9.25 3.54 -20.43
C ILE A 288 -10.42 4.50 -20.27
N VAL A 289 -11.10 4.81 -21.37
CA VAL A 289 -12.25 5.72 -21.42
C VAL A 289 -13.41 5.07 -22.16
N LEU A 290 -14.62 5.50 -21.86
CA LEU A 290 -15.84 5.03 -22.51
C LEU A 290 -16.26 6.00 -23.63
N ASN A 291 -16.36 5.52 -24.88
CA ASN A 291 -16.88 6.27 -26.01
C ASN A 291 -17.62 5.33 -26.99
N GLY A 292 -18.85 4.93 -26.66
CA GLY A 292 -19.56 3.88 -27.41
C GLY A 292 -18.96 2.47 -27.28
N GLY A 293 -17.93 2.33 -26.43
CA GLY A 293 -17.13 1.13 -26.17
C GLY A 293 -15.91 1.51 -25.32
N LEU A 294 -15.10 0.53 -24.90
CA LEU A 294 -13.83 0.81 -24.23
C LEU A 294 -12.77 1.24 -25.24
N HIS A 295 -12.18 2.41 -25.01
CA HIS A 295 -11.07 2.95 -25.77
C HIS A 295 -9.89 3.26 -24.85
N THR A 296 -8.70 3.25 -25.42
CA THR A 296 -7.47 3.66 -24.75
C THR A 296 -7.02 5.01 -25.28
N LYS A 297 -6.65 5.92 -24.36
CA LYS A 297 -6.20 7.28 -24.65
C LYS A 297 -4.86 7.53 -24.00
N GLU A 298 -3.88 7.96 -24.77
CA GLU A 298 -2.56 8.31 -24.25
C GLU A 298 -2.64 9.55 -23.34
N ARG A 299 -1.94 9.49 -22.20
CA ARG A 299 -1.87 10.62 -21.26
C ARG A 299 -0.88 11.67 -21.74
N GLY A 300 -1.30 12.93 -21.65
CA GLY A 300 -0.42 14.08 -21.78
C GLY A 300 0.22 14.49 -20.44
N VAL A 301 0.95 15.61 -20.47
CA VAL A 301 1.39 16.29 -19.24
C VAL A 301 0.19 17.00 -18.63
N ARG A 302 -0.12 16.69 -17.37
CA ARG A 302 -1.28 17.24 -16.65
C ARG A 302 -0.83 18.10 -15.48
N VAL A 303 -1.44 19.26 -15.32
CA VAL A 303 -1.33 20.08 -14.13
C VAL A 303 -2.69 20.14 -13.44
N SER A 304 -2.73 20.10 -12.13
CA SER A 304 -3.99 20.28 -11.39
C SER A 304 -3.86 21.16 -10.17
N PHE A 305 -4.85 22.01 -9.98
CA PHE A 305 -4.96 22.95 -8.88
C PHE A 305 -6.02 22.41 -7.92
N THR A 306 -5.61 22.01 -6.72
CA THR A 306 -6.52 21.50 -5.69
C THR A 306 -6.76 22.58 -4.65
N PHE A 307 -7.97 23.13 -4.64
CA PHE A 307 -8.38 24.21 -3.74
C PHE A 307 -9.11 23.63 -2.54
N ARG A 308 -8.75 24.12 -1.35
CA ARG A 308 -9.33 23.68 -0.09
C ARG A 308 -9.52 24.87 0.85
N ARG A 309 -10.39 24.66 1.83
CA ARG A 309 -10.55 25.52 2.99
C ARG A 309 -10.02 24.81 4.21
N ILE A 310 -9.15 25.44 4.98
CA ILE A 310 -8.63 24.87 6.22
C ILE A 310 -9.73 24.87 7.26
N ARG A 311 -9.93 23.70 7.85
CA ARG A 311 -10.86 23.48 8.93
C ARG A 311 -10.25 23.93 10.25
N LYS A 312 -10.97 24.76 11.00
CA LYS A 312 -10.49 25.31 12.29
C LYS A 312 -11.02 24.54 13.50
N THR A 313 -12.14 23.85 13.35
CA THR A 313 -12.79 23.05 14.41
C THR A 313 -12.61 21.56 14.14
N PRO A 314 -12.80 20.65 15.11
CA PRO A 314 -12.87 19.22 14.83
C PRO A 314 -13.93 18.90 13.77
N CYS A 315 -13.67 17.93 12.90
CA CYS A 315 -14.64 17.55 11.88
C CYS A 315 -15.89 16.89 12.49
N ASP A 316 -17.04 17.27 11.96
CA ASP A 316 -18.38 16.86 12.38
C ASP A 316 -19.15 16.11 11.30
N CYS A 317 -18.47 15.59 10.26
CA CYS A 317 -19.11 14.86 9.17
C CYS A 317 -19.83 13.58 9.63
N ASP A 318 -20.88 13.18 8.90
CA ASP A 318 -21.65 11.94 9.16
C ASP A 318 -20.85 10.65 8.90
N PHE A 319 -19.67 10.76 8.29
CA PHE A 319 -18.83 9.64 7.87
C PHE A 319 -17.81 9.25 8.95
N HIS A 320 -18.30 9.03 10.17
CA HIS A 320 -17.48 8.83 11.37
C HIS A 320 -16.41 7.75 11.22
N GLN A 321 -16.74 6.64 10.55
CA GLN A 321 -15.86 5.49 10.34
C GLN A 321 -14.58 5.80 9.54
N PHE A 322 -14.56 6.92 8.81
CA PHE A 322 -13.41 7.38 8.01
C PHE A 322 -12.77 8.66 8.56
N CYS A 323 -13.37 9.26 9.59
CA CYS A 323 -13.03 10.62 10.03
C CYS A 323 -11.93 10.63 11.07
N ASP A 324 -10.76 11.16 10.72
CA ASP A 324 -9.63 11.30 11.63
C ASP A 324 -9.92 12.17 12.86
N SER A 325 -10.82 13.16 12.81
CA SER A 325 -11.24 13.93 14.02
C SER A 325 -12.07 13.11 15.01
N ARG A 326 -12.80 12.10 14.52
CA ARG A 326 -13.61 11.19 15.35
C ARG A 326 -12.81 9.96 15.75
N LEU A 327 -11.92 9.51 14.89
CA LEU A 327 -10.95 8.45 15.16
C LEU A 327 -9.91 8.95 16.19
N SER A 328 -9.35 10.15 16.05
CA SER A 328 -8.44 10.75 17.05
C SER A 328 -9.08 10.97 18.42
N GLY A 329 -10.41 11.12 18.48
CA GLY A 329 -11.18 11.15 19.72
C GLY A 329 -11.61 9.78 20.28
N ASN A 330 -11.37 8.67 19.57
CA ASN A 330 -11.86 7.32 19.92
C ASN A 330 -10.93 6.16 19.45
N ILE A 331 -9.62 6.37 19.32
CA ILE A 331 -8.68 5.32 18.83
C ILE A 331 -8.40 4.19 19.86
N ALA A 332 -9.14 4.12 20.97
CA ALA A 332 -9.05 3.01 21.93
C ALA A 332 -10.40 2.51 22.49
N ALA A 333 -11.55 2.74 21.84
CA ALA A 333 -12.85 2.51 22.48
C ALA A 333 -13.89 1.71 21.68
N GLU A 334 -13.49 0.63 20.98
CA GLU A 334 -14.42 -0.51 20.79
C GLU A 334 -13.97 -1.77 21.53
N LEU A 335 -12.68 -1.88 21.89
CA LEU A 335 -12.15 -2.94 22.75
C LEU A 335 -11.09 -2.34 23.68
N GLU A 336 -11.19 -2.67 24.98
CA GLU A 336 -10.13 -2.39 25.94
C GLU A 336 -8.77 -2.90 25.40
N PRO A 337 -7.65 -2.18 25.62
CA PRO A 337 -6.31 -2.55 25.13
C PRO A 337 -5.95 -4.03 25.34
N SER A 338 -6.27 -4.56 26.52
CA SER A 338 -6.03 -5.96 26.89
C SER A 338 -6.85 -6.95 26.04
N THR A 339 -8.05 -6.56 25.61
CA THR A 339 -8.94 -7.39 24.78
C THR A 339 -8.47 -7.41 23.33
N LEU A 340 -8.05 -6.25 22.80
CA LEU A 340 -7.45 -6.16 21.46
C LEU A 340 -6.19 -7.04 21.39
N GLU A 341 -5.30 -6.92 22.36
CA GLU A 341 -4.09 -7.76 22.48
C GLU A 341 -4.44 -9.24 22.64
N GLY A 342 -5.45 -9.57 23.46
CA GLY A 342 -5.93 -10.93 23.63
C GLY A 342 -6.33 -11.59 22.30
N GLN A 343 -7.02 -10.85 21.44
CA GLN A 343 -7.54 -11.38 20.18
C GLN A 343 -6.52 -11.36 19.05
N PHE A 344 -5.85 -10.23 18.83
CA PHE A 344 -4.98 -10.01 17.67
C PHE A 344 -3.49 -10.20 17.98
N VAL A 345 -3.13 -10.58 19.21
CA VAL A 345 -1.75 -10.95 19.57
C VAL A 345 -1.73 -12.32 20.23
N HIS A 346 -2.29 -12.46 21.43
CA HIS A 346 -2.13 -13.66 22.25
C HIS A 346 -2.72 -14.89 21.57
N LYS A 347 -4.00 -14.83 21.15
CA LYS A 347 -4.65 -15.94 20.44
C LYS A 347 -3.93 -16.28 19.15
N VAL A 348 -3.56 -15.27 18.36
CA VAL A 348 -2.88 -15.49 17.07
C VAL A 348 -1.55 -16.19 17.24
N TYR A 349 -0.68 -15.75 18.16
CA TYR A 349 0.62 -16.37 18.39
C TYR A 349 0.51 -17.78 18.96
N GLU A 350 -0.53 -18.06 19.74
CA GLU A 350 -0.87 -19.43 20.16
C GLU A 350 -1.24 -20.31 18.95
N ASP A 351 -2.07 -19.78 18.04
CA ASP A 351 -2.52 -20.52 16.85
C ASP A 351 -1.41 -20.74 15.80
N ILE A 352 -0.40 -19.86 15.74
CA ILE A 352 0.67 -19.91 14.72
C ILE A 352 2.03 -20.41 15.26
N SER A 353 2.13 -20.86 16.52
CA SER A 353 3.40 -21.14 17.21
C SER A 353 4.34 -22.05 16.42
N ASP A 354 3.83 -23.14 15.88
CA ASP A 354 4.61 -24.14 15.13
C ASP A 354 5.18 -23.55 13.84
N HIS A 355 4.32 -22.91 13.03
CA HIS A 355 4.72 -22.31 11.76
C HIS A 355 5.65 -21.10 11.99
N PHE A 356 5.42 -20.32 13.05
CA PHE A 356 6.32 -19.25 13.46
C PHE A 356 7.72 -19.80 13.76
N SER A 357 7.82 -20.87 14.56
CA SER A 357 9.10 -21.46 14.93
C SER A 357 9.90 -21.97 13.73
N GLN A 358 9.25 -22.69 12.80
CA GLN A 358 9.91 -23.24 11.60
C GLN A 358 10.58 -22.15 10.73
N THR A 359 9.91 -21.00 10.63
CA THR A 359 10.29 -19.95 9.68
C THR A 359 11.22 -18.89 10.29
N ARG A 360 11.32 -18.79 11.62
CA ARG A 360 12.05 -17.73 12.35
C ARG A 360 13.16 -18.29 13.25
N HIS A 361 14.05 -19.12 12.68
CA HIS A 361 15.15 -19.75 13.41
C HIS A 361 16.48 -18.97 13.39
N LYS A 362 16.70 -18.07 12.41
CA LYS A 362 17.99 -17.37 12.25
C LYS A 362 18.12 -16.17 13.20
N PRO A 363 19.12 -16.13 14.10
CA PRO A 363 19.36 -14.98 14.98
C PRO A 363 19.83 -13.75 14.20
N TRP A 364 19.52 -12.57 14.73
CA TRP A 364 20.02 -11.31 14.19
C TRP A 364 21.44 -11.04 14.70
N PRO A 365 22.41 -10.68 13.81
CA PRO A 365 23.82 -10.55 14.20
C PRO A 365 24.05 -9.60 15.37
N ALA A 366 23.47 -8.39 15.33
CA ALA A 366 23.69 -7.39 16.37
C ALA A 366 23.21 -7.83 17.77
N VAL A 367 22.08 -8.54 17.83
CA VAL A 367 21.57 -9.11 19.10
C VAL A 367 22.48 -10.26 19.57
N LEU A 368 22.92 -11.10 18.64
CA LEU A 368 23.81 -12.22 18.96
C LEU A 368 25.18 -11.75 19.45
N ASP A 369 25.71 -10.67 18.88
CA ASP A 369 26.96 -10.06 19.31
C ASP A 369 26.85 -9.53 20.74
N LEU A 370 25.71 -8.92 21.11
CA LEU A 370 25.45 -8.52 22.50
C LEU A 370 25.45 -9.74 23.43
N VAL A 371 24.68 -10.78 23.10
CA VAL A 371 24.60 -12.01 23.92
C VAL A 371 25.97 -12.65 24.14
N LYS A 372 26.78 -12.74 23.08
CA LYS A 372 28.14 -13.30 23.16
C LYS A 372 29.13 -12.43 23.92
N SER A 373 28.89 -11.12 23.98
CA SER A 373 29.74 -10.16 24.69
C SER A 373 29.55 -10.16 26.21
N LEU A 374 28.54 -10.86 26.72
CA LEU A 374 28.24 -10.91 28.16
C LEU A 374 29.33 -11.66 28.94
N GLU A 375 29.61 -11.14 30.14
CA GLU A 375 30.64 -11.65 31.04
C GLU A 375 30.23 -13.00 31.64
N VAL A 376 31.23 -13.78 32.07
CA VAL A 376 31.00 -15.08 32.70
C VAL A 376 30.13 -14.92 33.95
N GLY A 377 29.06 -15.72 34.04
CA GLY A 377 28.11 -15.70 35.15
C GLY A 377 26.97 -14.68 35.01
N SER A 378 26.95 -13.87 33.95
CA SER A 378 25.85 -12.92 33.71
C SER A 378 24.50 -13.63 33.57
N VAL A 379 23.42 -12.98 34.01
CA VAL A 379 22.05 -13.45 33.81
C VAL A 379 21.40 -12.68 32.66
N LEU A 380 21.03 -13.41 31.59
CA LEU A 380 20.30 -12.92 30.44
C LEU A 380 18.82 -13.26 30.57
N LEU A 381 17.96 -12.25 30.45
CA LEU A 381 16.51 -12.41 30.29
C LEU A 381 16.10 -12.07 28.85
N ASP A 382 15.44 -13.00 28.17
CA ASP A 382 14.78 -12.74 26.89
C ASP A 382 13.27 -12.54 27.12
N VAL A 383 12.80 -11.30 27.02
CA VAL A 383 11.40 -10.92 27.15
C VAL A 383 10.74 -11.03 25.78
N GLY A 384 9.72 -11.89 25.68
CA GLY A 384 9.13 -12.36 24.43
C GLY A 384 10.07 -13.27 23.64
N CYS A 385 10.62 -14.28 24.31
CA CYS A 385 11.68 -15.14 23.76
C CYS A 385 11.23 -15.98 22.55
N GLY A 386 9.92 -16.14 22.33
CA GLY A 386 9.35 -16.99 21.30
C GLY A 386 9.92 -18.40 21.37
N ASN A 387 10.64 -18.81 20.33
CA ASN A 387 11.28 -20.12 20.27
C ASN A 387 12.71 -20.16 20.86
N CYS A 388 13.16 -19.14 21.61
CA CYS A 388 14.50 -19.02 22.18
C CYS A 388 15.64 -19.11 21.12
N LYS A 389 15.46 -18.49 19.95
CA LYS A 389 16.49 -18.51 18.89
C LYS A 389 17.84 -17.91 19.31
N TYR A 390 17.87 -17.06 20.34
CA TYR A 390 19.10 -16.42 20.83
C TYR A 390 19.85 -17.25 21.88
N PHE A 391 19.28 -18.36 22.36
CA PHE A 391 19.89 -19.17 23.42
C PHE A 391 20.88 -20.21 22.89
N GLY A 392 21.77 -20.66 23.78
CA GLY A 392 22.80 -21.66 23.49
C GLY A 392 24.01 -21.12 22.72
N HIS A 393 24.10 -19.80 22.53
CA HIS A 393 25.22 -19.16 21.82
C HIS A 393 26.31 -18.61 22.74
N ALA A 394 26.02 -18.49 24.04
CA ALA A 394 26.96 -18.08 25.07
C ALA A 394 26.86 -19.07 26.24
N LYS A 395 27.80 -20.02 26.32
CA LYS A 395 27.77 -21.09 27.35
C LYS A 395 28.18 -20.60 28.74
N GLN A 396 28.71 -19.39 28.83
CA GLN A 396 29.24 -18.80 30.05
C GLN A 396 28.22 -17.99 30.86
N ILE A 397 26.99 -17.87 30.38
CA ILE A 397 25.92 -17.08 31.00
C ILE A 397 24.74 -17.98 31.40
N PHE A 398 23.85 -17.45 32.25
CA PHE A 398 22.56 -18.04 32.56
C PHE A 398 21.48 -17.42 31.69
N GLU A 399 20.77 -18.22 30.90
CA GLU A 399 19.74 -17.77 29.97
C GLU A 399 18.35 -18.14 30.50
N VAL A 400 17.47 -17.14 30.63
CA VAL A 400 16.06 -17.33 31.04
C VAL A 400 15.16 -16.65 30.03
N GLY A 401 14.24 -17.42 29.43
CA GLY A 401 13.28 -16.90 28.45
C GLY A 401 11.92 -16.63 29.09
N SER A 402 11.19 -15.65 28.56
CA SER A 402 9.80 -15.43 28.92
C SER A 402 8.95 -15.13 27.71
N ASP A 403 7.76 -15.73 27.64
CA ASP A 403 6.79 -15.48 26.58
C ASP A 403 5.36 -15.64 27.10
N HIS A 404 4.39 -15.05 26.40
CA HIS A 404 2.98 -15.23 26.72
C HIS A 404 2.40 -16.52 26.12
N SER A 405 2.91 -16.94 24.95
CA SER A 405 2.40 -18.10 24.21
C SER A 405 2.90 -19.40 24.83
N ALA A 406 1.99 -20.27 25.24
CA ALA A 406 2.35 -21.58 25.78
C ALA A 406 2.92 -22.48 24.67
N GLY A 407 2.36 -22.43 23.46
CA GLY A 407 2.88 -23.14 22.29
C GLY A 407 4.35 -22.85 22.00
N LEU A 408 4.76 -21.57 22.00
CA LEU A 408 6.17 -21.20 21.77
C LEU A 408 7.09 -21.63 22.92
N LEU A 409 6.61 -21.59 24.17
CA LEU A 409 7.37 -22.06 25.32
C LEU A 409 7.55 -23.57 25.34
N ASN A 410 6.55 -24.35 24.92
CA ASN A 410 6.69 -25.80 24.78
C ASN A 410 7.78 -26.15 23.77
N ILE A 411 7.82 -25.46 22.63
CA ILE A 411 8.89 -25.63 21.64
C ILE A 411 10.27 -25.28 22.22
N SER A 412 10.35 -24.21 23.01
CA SER A 412 11.60 -23.81 23.67
C SER A 412 12.05 -24.83 24.73
N HIS A 413 11.10 -25.40 25.48
CA HIS A 413 11.33 -26.46 26.45
C HIS A 413 11.82 -27.75 25.76
N ASP A 414 11.23 -28.15 24.64
CA ASP A 414 11.66 -29.30 23.84
C ASP A 414 13.09 -29.13 23.28
N ARG A 415 13.54 -27.87 23.13
CA ARG A 415 14.93 -27.53 22.79
C ARG A 415 15.88 -27.53 23.99
N GLY A 416 15.38 -27.76 25.20
CA GLY A 416 16.15 -27.83 26.45
C GLY A 416 16.38 -26.48 27.13
N PHE A 417 15.62 -25.44 26.78
CA PHE A 417 15.81 -24.10 27.34
C PHE A 417 14.91 -23.80 28.55
N GLN A 418 15.43 -22.98 29.46
CA GLN A 418 14.70 -22.53 30.65
C GLN A 418 13.79 -21.36 30.30
N THR A 419 12.48 -21.55 30.46
CA THR A 419 11.50 -20.51 30.13
C THR A 419 10.38 -20.43 31.14
N VAL A 420 9.74 -19.26 31.23
CA VAL A 420 8.60 -19.00 32.10
C VAL A 420 7.49 -18.27 31.35
N ARG A 421 6.25 -18.71 31.53
CA ARG A 421 5.09 -18.03 30.95
C ARG A 421 4.74 -16.79 31.74
N ASN A 422 4.70 -15.62 31.09
CA ASN A 422 4.24 -14.37 31.70
C ASN A 422 3.76 -13.36 30.66
N ASN A 423 3.37 -12.18 31.16
CA ASN A 423 3.13 -11.00 30.33
C ASN A 423 4.30 -10.02 30.57
N CYS A 424 4.82 -9.38 29.52
CA CYS A 424 5.91 -8.41 29.62
C CYS A 424 5.55 -7.15 30.44
N LEU A 425 4.29 -7.01 30.85
CA LEU A 425 3.78 -6.02 31.79
C LEU A 425 3.89 -6.45 33.27
N SER A 426 4.31 -7.69 33.54
CA SER A 426 4.49 -8.20 34.90
C SER A 426 5.47 -9.37 34.88
N LEU A 427 6.76 -9.07 35.03
CA LEU A 427 7.81 -10.09 34.99
C LEU A 427 7.95 -10.78 36.37
N PRO A 428 7.85 -12.12 36.46
CA PRO A 428 7.93 -12.86 37.72
C PRO A 428 9.39 -13.04 38.19
N ILE A 429 10.15 -11.94 38.19
CA ILE A 429 11.58 -11.89 38.45
C ILE A 429 11.81 -10.82 39.52
N ARG A 430 12.75 -11.08 40.43
CA ARG A 430 13.11 -10.13 41.48
C ARG A 430 13.72 -8.86 40.90
N ASP A 431 13.52 -7.75 41.60
CA ASP A 431 14.10 -6.46 41.23
C ASP A 431 15.63 -6.53 41.25
N GLY A 432 16.29 -5.91 40.27
CA GLY A 432 17.74 -5.69 40.33
C GLY A 432 18.64 -6.90 40.05
N VAL A 433 18.12 -8.02 39.54
CA VAL A 433 18.89 -9.28 39.43
C VAL A 433 19.35 -9.64 38.02
N ILE A 434 18.91 -8.92 36.99
CA ILE A 434 19.19 -9.24 35.59
C ILE A 434 20.28 -8.32 35.04
N ASP A 435 21.36 -8.89 34.51
CA ASP A 435 22.48 -8.13 33.94
C ASP A 435 22.20 -7.67 32.51
N CYS A 436 21.48 -8.48 31.74
CA CYS A 436 21.11 -8.15 30.38
C CYS A 436 19.66 -8.55 30.09
N VAL A 437 18.88 -7.63 29.55
CA VAL A 437 17.56 -7.93 28.98
C VAL A 437 17.62 -7.76 27.47
N ILE A 438 17.10 -8.72 26.72
CA ILE A 438 16.76 -8.54 25.31
C ILE A 438 15.23 -8.58 25.18
N CYS A 439 14.67 -7.61 24.47
CA CYS A 439 13.24 -7.48 24.23
C CYS A 439 13.03 -7.20 22.74
N ILE A 440 12.97 -8.26 21.96
CA ILE A 440 13.05 -8.19 20.49
C ILE A 440 11.70 -8.45 19.87
N ALA A 441 11.14 -7.43 19.21
CA ALA A 441 9.86 -7.53 18.51
C ALA A 441 8.66 -7.85 19.43
N VAL A 442 8.60 -7.20 20.61
CA VAL A 442 7.55 -7.44 21.62
C VAL A 442 6.70 -6.20 21.89
N ILE A 443 7.32 -5.07 22.24
CA ILE A 443 6.61 -3.88 22.72
C ILE A 443 5.62 -3.31 21.69
N HIS A 444 5.88 -3.50 20.40
CA HIS A 444 4.94 -3.11 19.35
C HIS A 444 3.63 -3.91 19.34
N HIS A 445 3.52 -4.99 20.10
CA HIS A 445 2.27 -5.71 20.26
C HIS A 445 1.37 -5.12 21.35
N LEU A 446 1.85 -4.17 22.15
CA LEU A 446 1.07 -3.50 23.18
C LEU A 446 0.31 -2.32 22.59
N SER A 447 -1.00 -2.29 22.81
CA SER A 447 -1.93 -1.45 22.08
C SER A 447 -2.05 -0.02 22.57
N SER A 448 -1.64 0.25 23.81
CA SER A 448 -1.64 1.60 24.39
C SER A 448 -0.23 2.08 24.74
N SER A 449 -0.04 3.41 24.71
CA SER A 449 1.24 4.02 25.06
C SER A 449 1.63 3.74 26.52
N GLU A 450 0.65 3.79 27.42
CA GLU A 450 0.82 3.53 28.85
C GLU A 450 1.32 2.11 29.10
N ARG A 451 0.75 1.12 28.39
CA ARG A 451 1.19 -0.28 28.48
C ARG A 451 2.61 -0.45 27.94
N ARG A 452 2.95 0.21 26.84
CA ARG A 452 4.32 0.20 26.29
C ARG A 452 5.34 0.79 27.28
N ILE A 453 5.03 1.94 27.88
CA ILE A 453 5.85 2.58 28.92
C ILE A 453 6.00 1.63 30.12
N HIS A 454 4.89 1.06 30.59
CA HIS A 454 4.89 0.13 31.72
C HIS A 454 5.74 -1.13 31.46
N SER A 455 5.73 -1.68 30.25
CA SER A 455 6.59 -2.80 29.89
C SER A 455 8.08 -2.44 29.97
N VAL A 456 8.46 -1.22 29.55
CA VAL A 456 9.84 -0.74 29.74
C VAL A 456 10.15 -0.52 31.22
N SER A 457 9.23 0.01 32.00
CA SER A 457 9.41 0.15 33.45
C SER A 457 9.61 -1.21 34.14
N GLU A 458 8.90 -2.26 33.73
CA GLU A 458 9.12 -3.62 34.22
C GLU A 458 10.49 -4.19 33.84
N ILE A 459 10.95 -3.93 32.60
CA ILE A 459 12.31 -4.27 32.16
C ILE A 459 13.35 -3.56 33.05
N LEU A 460 13.15 -2.27 33.33
CA LEU A 460 14.04 -1.52 34.22
C LEU A 460 14.00 -2.04 35.65
N ARG A 461 12.85 -2.45 36.18
CA ARG A 461 12.72 -2.98 37.54
C ARG A 461 13.62 -4.20 37.75
N VAL A 462 13.58 -5.17 36.84
CA VAL A 462 14.34 -6.43 36.96
C VAL A 462 15.84 -6.25 36.69
N LEU A 463 16.22 -5.18 35.97
CA LEU A 463 17.60 -4.91 35.59
C LEU A 463 18.48 -4.57 36.80
N SER A 464 19.68 -5.11 36.90
CA SER A 464 20.67 -4.68 37.91
C SER A 464 21.13 -3.24 37.66
N ASP A 465 21.76 -2.60 38.64
CA ASP A 465 22.19 -1.19 38.52
C ASP A 465 23.27 -0.98 37.45
N SER A 466 24.03 -2.02 37.13
CA SER A 466 24.99 -2.08 36.02
C SER A 466 24.43 -2.71 34.75
N GLY A 467 23.21 -3.25 34.81
CA GLY A 467 22.61 -4.02 33.72
C GLY A 467 22.18 -3.14 32.55
N LYS A 468 21.97 -3.78 31.40
CA LYS A 468 21.55 -3.11 30.15
C LYS A 468 20.40 -3.86 29.49
N ALA A 469 19.48 -3.13 28.86
CA ALA A 469 18.41 -3.72 28.08
C ALA A 469 18.48 -3.29 26.62
N LEU A 470 18.30 -4.24 25.70
CA LEU A 470 18.24 -4.01 24.26
C LEU A 470 16.82 -4.24 23.75
N ILE A 471 16.19 -3.17 23.25
CA ILE A 471 14.82 -3.18 22.75
C ILE A 471 14.82 -3.00 21.23
N TYR A 472 14.11 -3.86 20.51
CA TYR A 472 13.87 -3.75 19.07
C TYR A 472 12.36 -3.68 18.79
N VAL A 473 11.95 -2.64 18.05
CA VAL A 473 10.56 -2.46 17.60
C VAL A 473 10.51 -2.19 16.09
N TRP A 474 9.40 -2.53 15.44
CA TRP A 474 9.26 -2.32 14.00
C TRP A 474 9.21 -0.83 13.69
N ALA A 475 10.05 -0.39 12.76
CA ALA A 475 10.04 0.98 12.27
C ALA A 475 8.90 1.17 11.25
N LYS A 476 8.22 2.31 11.30
CA LYS A 476 7.25 2.69 10.28
C LYS A 476 7.93 2.91 8.93
N ASP A 477 9.06 3.62 8.93
CA ASP A 477 9.88 3.79 7.75
C ASP A 477 10.76 2.56 7.52
N GLN A 478 10.46 1.80 6.46
CA GLN A 478 11.21 0.60 6.08
C GLN A 478 12.41 0.92 5.16
N LYS A 479 12.62 2.20 4.85
CA LYS A 479 13.78 2.74 4.13
C LYS A 479 14.39 3.86 4.95
N TYR A 480 15.67 3.74 5.29
CA TYR A 480 16.35 4.72 6.12
C TYR A 480 17.74 5.03 5.57
N LYS A 481 18.06 6.32 5.43
CA LYS A 481 19.36 6.84 4.93
C LYS A 481 19.88 6.08 3.70
N GLY A 482 19.03 5.88 2.69
CA GLY A 482 19.36 5.18 1.44
C GLY A 482 19.37 3.65 1.50
N SER A 483 19.24 3.05 2.70
CA SER A 483 19.20 1.60 2.91
C SER A 483 17.77 1.07 2.97
N THR A 484 17.49 0.01 2.21
CA THR A 484 16.18 -0.69 2.21
C THR A 484 16.21 -1.90 3.15
N SER A 485 15.18 -2.05 4.00
CA SER A 485 15.06 -3.17 4.94
C SER A 485 14.94 -4.53 4.24
N ASN A 486 15.29 -5.59 4.96
CA ASN A 486 15.11 -6.96 4.46
C ASN A 486 13.64 -7.32 4.28
N TYR A 487 12.75 -6.73 5.08
CA TYR A 487 11.31 -6.85 4.94
C TYR A 487 10.83 -6.46 3.54
N LEU A 488 11.24 -5.27 3.05
CA LEU A 488 10.93 -4.83 1.69
C LEU A 488 11.65 -5.65 0.60
N LYS A 489 12.89 -6.10 0.85
CA LYS A 489 13.64 -6.94 -0.10
C LYS A 489 13.01 -8.31 -0.31
N TYR A 490 12.43 -8.91 0.74
CA TYR A 490 11.68 -10.15 0.65
C TYR A 490 10.38 -9.98 -0.15
N GLY A 491 9.67 -8.87 0.04
CA GLY A 491 8.52 -8.50 -0.80
C GLY A 491 8.90 -8.42 -2.29
N LYS A 492 10.06 -7.82 -2.60
CA LYS A 492 10.55 -7.72 -3.99
C LYS A 492 10.94 -9.06 -4.64
N LYS A 493 11.47 -10.03 -3.87
CA LYS A 493 11.78 -11.38 -4.40
C LYS A 493 10.53 -12.19 -4.72
N ASN A 494 9.44 -11.98 -3.98
CA ASN A 494 8.14 -12.59 -4.29
C ASN A 494 7.37 -11.81 -5.36
N ASN A 495 7.63 -10.52 -5.55
CA ASN A 495 7.06 -9.67 -6.62
C ASN A 495 7.66 -9.91 -8.03
N GLY A 496 8.48 -10.96 -8.22
CA GLY A 496 8.82 -11.48 -9.55
C GLY A 496 7.65 -12.16 -10.25
N HIS A 497 6.58 -12.46 -9.51
CA HIS A 497 5.26 -12.80 -10.03
C HIS A 497 4.26 -11.74 -9.55
N PRO A 498 3.46 -11.13 -10.44
CA PRO A 498 2.33 -10.34 -9.99
C PRO A 498 1.40 -11.31 -9.28
N VAL A 499 1.25 -11.12 -7.97
CA VAL A 499 0.07 -11.64 -7.27
C VAL A 499 -1.06 -10.74 -7.74
N THR A 500 -1.76 -11.20 -8.78
CA THR A 500 -3.14 -10.81 -9.03
C THR A 500 -3.90 -11.04 -7.73
N ASP A 501 -4.75 -10.08 -7.35
CA ASP A 501 -5.76 -10.30 -6.32
C ASP A 501 -6.63 -11.48 -6.75
N GLU A 502 -6.27 -12.69 -6.32
CA GLU A 502 -7.20 -13.79 -6.27
C GLU A 502 -8.23 -13.42 -5.21
N GLN A 503 -9.41 -13.05 -5.70
CA GLN A 503 -10.68 -13.30 -5.04
C GLN A 503 -10.58 -14.65 -4.30
N THR A 504 -10.63 -14.60 -2.98
CA THR A 504 -11.16 -15.75 -2.24
C THR A 504 -12.65 -15.47 -2.08
N ASP A 505 -13.37 -15.68 -3.19
CA ASP A 505 -14.79 -15.99 -3.12
C ASP A 505 -14.86 -17.46 -2.71
N GLY A 506 -14.96 -17.66 -1.40
CA GLY A 506 -15.13 -18.96 -0.79
C GLY A 506 -15.88 -18.70 0.50
N THR A 507 -17.12 -19.18 0.58
CA THR A 507 -17.97 -19.18 1.77
C THR A 507 -17.16 -19.50 3.03
N GLN A 508 -16.64 -18.47 3.69
CA GLN A 508 -15.98 -18.62 4.97
C GLN A 508 -17.08 -18.81 6.00
N LYS A 509 -17.06 -19.94 6.70
CA LYS A 509 -17.81 -20.09 7.94
C LYS A 509 -17.34 -18.99 8.88
N ALA A 510 -18.12 -17.92 8.95
CA ALA A 510 -17.88 -16.78 9.80
C ALA A 510 -17.79 -17.24 11.27
N GLN A 511 -16.58 -17.30 11.81
CA GLN A 511 -16.43 -16.89 13.20
C GLN A 511 -16.66 -15.38 13.19
N LYS A 512 -17.70 -14.93 13.89
CA LYS A 512 -18.00 -13.50 14.10
C LYS A 512 -16.80 -12.86 14.79
N GLU A 513 -15.83 -12.38 14.01
CA GLU A 513 -14.74 -11.56 14.55
C GLU A 513 -15.29 -10.18 14.90
N PRO A 514 -14.90 -9.62 16.05
CA PRO A 514 -15.35 -8.29 16.45
C PRO A 514 -14.86 -7.25 15.44
N LYS A 515 -15.73 -6.28 15.15
CA LYS A 515 -15.44 -5.18 14.25
C LYS A 515 -14.33 -4.34 14.90
N VAL A 516 -13.08 -4.57 14.50
CA VAL A 516 -11.96 -3.69 14.85
C VAL A 516 -11.62 -2.87 13.63
N ASN A 517 -11.80 -1.56 13.71
CA ASN A 517 -11.57 -0.63 12.61
C ASN A 517 -10.09 -0.22 12.52
N LEU A 518 -9.19 -1.19 12.32
CA LEU A 518 -7.76 -0.95 12.10
C LEU A 518 -7.36 -1.26 10.65
N PRO A 519 -6.46 -0.47 10.04
CA PRO A 519 -5.99 -0.73 8.68
C PRO A 519 -5.25 -2.07 8.61
N VAL A 520 -5.47 -2.84 7.55
CA VAL A 520 -4.72 -4.08 7.30
C VAL A 520 -3.55 -3.78 6.36
N HIS A 521 -2.33 -4.08 6.82
CA HIS A 521 -1.11 -3.84 6.06
C HIS A 521 -0.93 -4.86 4.91
N VAL A 522 -0.37 -4.40 3.80
CA VAL A 522 0.03 -5.27 2.68
C VAL A 522 1.48 -5.70 2.87
N ASN A 523 1.70 -6.98 3.18
CA ASN A 523 3.02 -7.53 3.46
C ASN A 523 4.07 -7.20 2.37
N GLY A 524 5.25 -6.74 2.81
CA GLY A 524 6.35 -6.38 1.91
C GLY A 524 6.23 -4.99 1.27
N THR A 525 5.29 -4.17 1.74
CA THR A 525 5.19 -2.74 1.42
C THR A 525 5.69 -1.86 2.57
N ASP A 526 5.79 -0.56 2.34
CA ASP A 526 6.28 0.42 3.32
C ASP A 526 5.14 0.78 4.28
N PHE A 527 5.41 1.00 5.58
CA PHE A 527 4.37 1.42 6.53
C PHE A 527 4.18 2.94 6.57
N SER A 528 5.00 3.72 5.85
CA SER A 528 4.90 5.19 5.78
C SER A 528 3.52 5.72 5.32
N GLN A 529 2.69 4.89 4.69
CA GLN A 529 1.32 5.25 4.28
C GLN A 529 0.24 4.75 5.26
N CYS A 530 0.62 3.98 6.28
CA CYS A 530 -0.27 3.45 7.31
C CYS A 530 -0.21 4.32 8.57
N GLN A 531 -1.28 4.28 9.36
CA GLN A 531 -1.24 4.74 10.75
C GLN A 531 -0.27 3.85 11.57
N ASN A 532 0.15 4.32 12.75
CA ASN A 532 1.07 3.57 13.60
C ASN A 532 0.43 2.25 14.08
N ASP A 533 -0.87 2.25 14.35
CA ASP A 533 -1.63 1.06 14.70
C ASP A 533 -2.17 0.35 13.46
N VAL A 534 -1.76 -0.91 13.26
CA VAL A 534 -2.03 -1.64 12.02
C VAL A 534 -2.15 -3.14 12.26
N LEU A 535 -3.00 -3.80 11.48
CA LEU A 535 -3.13 -5.26 11.44
C LEU A 535 -2.20 -5.84 10.36
N VAL A 536 -1.25 -6.68 10.75
CA VAL A 536 -0.29 -7.32 9.85
C VAL A 536 -0.70 -8.77 9.56
N PRO A 537 -1.04 -9.12 8.31
CA PRO A 537 -1.52 -10.45 7.95
C PRO A 537 -0.40 -11.50 8.01
N TRP A 538 -0.74 -12.70 8.48
CA TRP A 538 0.10 -13.87 8.51
C TRP A 538 -0.59 -15.03 7.80
N LYS A 539 -0.02 -15.52 6.70
CA LYS A 539 -0.60 -16.60 5.89
C LYS A 539 0.05 -17.93 6.23
N LEU A 540 -0.73 -18.92 6.64
CA LEU A 540 -0.28 -20.31 6.70
C LEU A 540 -0.43 -20.94 5.31
N LYS A 541 0.61 -21.62 4.82
CA LYS A 541 0.52 -22.45 3.63
C LYS A 541 0.28 -23.90 4.07
N THR A 542 -0.94 -24.40 3.88
CA THR A 542 -1.26 -25.81 4.07
C THR A 542 -0.65 -26.64 2.93
N THR A 543 -0.03 -27.76 3.28
CA THR A 543 0.61 -28.72 2.35
C THR A 543 -0.39 -29.67 1.68
N SER A 544 -1.68 -29.58 2.00
CA SER A 544 -2.76 -30.37 1.41
C SER A 544 -3.59 -29.54 0.43
N SER A 545 -3.75 -30.06 -0.80
CA SER A 545 -4.35 -29.43 -1.98
C SER A 545 -5.88 -29.27 -1.93
N SER A 546 -6.49 -29.11 -0.75
CA SER A 546 -7.95 -29.05 -0.60
C SER A 546 -8.50 -28.11 0.47
N GLU A 547 -7.66 -27.37 1.22
CA GLU A 547 -8.15 -26.38 2.21
C GLU A 547 -7.56 -24.99 1.96
N SER A 548 -8.43 -23.98 1.99
CA SER A 548 -8.11 -22.55 1.82
C SER A 548 -7.06 -22.09 2.83
N ALA A 549 -6.06 -21.32 2.37
CA ALA A 549 -5.02 -20.75 3.22
C ALA A 549 -5.61 -19.85 4.33
N SER A 550 -5.45 -20.25 5.60
CA SER A 550 -5.87 -19.44 6.74
C SER A 550 -4.95 -18.23 6.92
N THR A 551 -5.53 -17.03 6.96
CA THR A 551 -4.82 -15.78 7.23
C THR A 551 -5.17 -15.28 8.62
N PHE A 552 -4.16 -15.02 9.45
CA PHE A 552 -4.32 -14.46 10.78
C PHE A 552 -3.89 -13.00 10.78
N LEU A 553 -4.63 -12.13 11.46
CA LEU A 553 -4.31 -10.70 11.56
C LEU A 553 -3.64 -10.42 12.90
N ARG A 554 -2.44 -9.85 12.87
CA ARG A 554 -1.68 -9.52 14.08
C ARG A 554 -1.65 -8.03 14.34
N TYR A 555 -1.94 -7.60 15.55
CA TYR A 555 -1.82 -6.18 15.91
C TYR A 555 -0.36 -5.75 16.06
N TYR A 556 -0.02 -4.61 15.46
CA TYR A 556 1.28 -3.95 15.54
C TYR A 556 1.08 -2.44 15.71
N HIS A 557 1.89 -1.87 16.61
CA HIS A 557 2.21 -0.45 16.66
C HIS A 557 3.59 -0.23 16.02
N VAL A 558 3.63 0.29 14.80
CA VAL A 558 4.90 0.63 14.11
C VAL A 558 5.39 2.01 14.54
N PHE A 559 6.68 2.10 14.83
CA PHE A 559 7.27 3.26 15.51
C PHE A 559 7.83 4.29 14.53
N ASP A 560 7.55 5.56 14.80
CA ASP A 560 8.19 6.70 14.12
C ASP A 560 9.65 6.90 14.60
N GLU A 561 10.46 7.63 13.83
CA GLU A 561 11.83 7.99 14.25
C GLU A 561 11.80 8.79 15.57
N GLY A 562 12.57 8.33 16.57
CA GLY A 562 12.63 8.93 17.90
C GLY A 562 11.50 8.55 18.86
N GLU A 563 10.46 7.85 18.41
CA GLU A 563 9.34 7.47 19.27
C GLU A 563 9.76 6.48 20.38
N LEU A 564 10.58 5.48 20.04
CA LEU A 564 11.08 4.50 21.02
C LEU A 564 11.94 5.17 22.10
N ASP A 565 12.71 6.19 21.72
CA ASP A 565 13.60 6.92 22.63
C ASP A 565 12.77 7.68 23.68
N LEU A 566 11.79 8.45 23.21
CA LEU A 566 10.83 9.14 24.07
C LEU A 566 10.08 8.18 25.01
N LEU A 567 9.73 6.99 24.50
CA LEU A 567 9.05 5.96 25.28
C LEU A 567 9.94 5.43 26.41
N CYS A 568 11.20 5.13 26.11
CA CYS A 568 12.19 4.70 27.09
C CYS A 568 12.46 5.79 28.15
N GLU A 569 12.59 7.05 27.74
CA GLU A 569 12.79 8.18 28.65
C GLU A 569 11.60 8.37 29.59
N LYS A 570 10.37 8.30 29.07
CA LYS A 570 9.14 8.36 29.89
C LYS A 570 9.05 7.24 30.92
N ALA A 571 9.62 6.07 30.61
CA ALA A 571 9.70 4.94 31.54
C ALA A 571 10.79 5.12 32.63
N GLY A 572 11.61 6.18 32.55
CA GLY A 572 12.73 6.45 33.46
C GLY A 572 14.06 5.82 33.04
N ALA A 573 14.19 5.40 31.78
CA ALA A 573 15.42 4.80 31.27
C ALA A 573 16.46 5.87 30.90
N LYS A 574 17.74 5.52 31.06
CA LYS A 574 18.84 6.22 30.42
C LYS A 574 19.16 5.56 29.08
N ILE A 575 19.05 6.32 28.00
CA ILE A 575 19.46 5.85 26.67
C ILE A 575 20.99 5.81 26.58
N LEU A 576 21.54 4.65 26.23
CA LEU A 576 22.97 4.47 25.98
C LEU A 576 23.30 4.56 24.48
N LYS A 577 22.44 4.00 23.63
CA LYS A 577 22.63 3.99 22.17
C LYS A 577 21.30 3.76 21.45
N THR A 578 21.00 4.61 20.47
CA THR A 578 19.91 4.38 19.51
C THR A 578 20.45 4.15 18.11
N TYR A 579 19.85 3.22 17.38
CA TYR A 579 20.20 2.97 15.97
C TYR A 579 19.04 2.32 15.20
N TYR A 580 19.14 2.38 13.88
CA TYR A 580 18.23 1.71 12.96
C TYR A 580 18.87 0.42 12.44
N ASP A 581 18.17 -0.71 12.53
CA ASP A 581 18.63 -2.00 11.98
C ASP A 581 17.54 -2.69 11.15
N ASN A 582 17.75 -2.74 9.84
CA ASN A 582 16.97 -3.54 8.89
C ASN A 582 15.44 -3.41 9.01
N GLY A 583 14.91 -2.20 9.25
CA GLY A 583 13.47 -1.98 9.41
C GLY A 583 12.99 -1.92 10.86
N ASN A 584 13.91 -1.80 11.81
CA ASN A 584 13.62 -1.73 13.24
C ASN A 584 14.31 -0.53 13.87
N TRP A 585 13.62 0.12 14.80
CA TRP A 585 14.23 1.05 15.75
C TRP A 585 14.75 0.25 16.95
N CYS A 586 16.00 0.52 17.31
CA CYS A 586 16.73 -0.23 18.31
C CYS A 586 17.26 0.73 19.37
N CYS A 587 16.98 0.45 20.63
CA CYS A 587 17.42 1.26 21.76
C CYS A 587 18.12 0.37 22.79
N LEU A 588 19.37 0.71 23.13
CA LEU A 588 20.10 0.14 24.25
C LEU A 588 19.96 1.10 25.43
N ILE A 589 19.41 0.62 26.53
CA ILE A 589 19.06 1.41 27.71
C ILE A 589 19.68 0.83 28.99
N ALA A 590 19.74 1.65 30.03
CA ALA A 590 20.09 1.25 31.40
C ALA A 590 19.23 2.04 32.40
N LYS A 591 19.28 1.66 33.69
CA LYS A 591 18.67 2.46 34.76
C LYS A 591 19.28 3.87 34.80
N ALA A 592 18.43 4.89 34.95
CA ALA A 592 18.91 6.22 35.31
C ALA A 592 19.55 6.16 36.70
N LYS A 593 20.71 6.79 36.88
CA LYS A 593 21.31 6.91 38.22
C LYS A 593 20.42 7.84 39.04
N VAL A 594 19.90 7.35 40.15
CA VAL A 594 19.29 8.19 41.18
C VAL A 594 20.44 9.01 41.78
N THR A 595 20.53 10.29 41.43
CA THR A 595 21.47 11.24 42.06
C THR A 595 20.98 11.68 43.41
#